data_AF-X1J977-F1
#
_entry.id   AF-X1J977-F1
#
_cell.length_a   1.000
_cell.length_b   1.000
_cell.length_c   1.000
_cell.angle_alpha   90.00
_cell.angle_beta   90.00
_cell.angle_gamma   90.00
#
_symmetry.space_group_name_H-M   'P 1'
#
loop_
_entity.id
_entity.type
_entity.pdbx_description
1 polymer ?
#
loop_
_entity_poly.entity_id
_entity_poly.type
_entity_poly.pdbx_seq_one_letter_code
_entity_poly.pdbx_strand_id
1 'polypeptide(L)'
;MIAVMYAIMGGGLLEALVDPRTGGMVKATLGLLPSSWGAEVFVGFASNPGNIAAVWFETLTRFGGLILFFVAALWLGAKAAGRAYSLDLTTFTASRTKPDGAFYKTVKNLGGGRSFGTLLVSIFKDYSRRFENLSKIAYIVGLLVLVGVFFGDYKEPTGAVFMGIFSLPILAAFVVGEVTVRGKENLFMYRKAPLGEGRLIKGRLLQGWIVVIPIVAVYATISLILVPQVTFISLLTYAGLLVLIAAAYVALALGLFLLMPVFTENPAGLMGNVMILTMVSVGLFMVSVIVFDLPLLYLPLIWLLGIVFLYLGKRNLSRIE
;
A
#
# COMPACT_ATOMS: atom_id res chain seq x y z
N MET A 1 -3.39 -27.61 16.53
CA MET A 1 -4.26 -26.41 16.55
C MET A 1 -3.74 -25.26 15.71
N ILE A 2 -2.49 -24.80 15.86
CA ILE A 2 -1.95 -23.68 15.05
C ILE A 2 -1.91 -24.00 13.54
N ALA A 3 -1.50 -25.21 13.13
CA ALA A 3 -1.54 -25.64 11.73
C ALA A 3 -2.97 -25.69 11.15
N VAL A 4 -3.96 -25.99 12.00
CA VAL A 4 -5.39 -25.99 11.63
C VAL A 4 -5.90 -24.55 11.52
N MET A 5 -5.53 -23.65 12.43
CA MET A 5 -5.84 -22.22 12.29
C MET A 5 -5.22 -21.58 11.05
N TYR A 6 -4.00 -21.98 10.68
CA TYR A 6 -3.32 -21.48 9.49
C TYR A 6 -3.94 -22.01 8.19
N ALA A 7 -4.35 -23.29 8.17
CA ALA A 7 -5.12 -23.86 7.07
C ALA A 7 -6.51 -23.22 6.92
N ILE A 8 -7.12 -22.77 8.02
CA ILE A 8 -8.44 -22.10 8.03
C ILE A 8 -8.34 -20.62 7.60
N MET A 9 -7.26 -19.91 7.93
CA MET A 9 -7.14 -18.46 7.68
C MET A 9 -6.47 -18.09 6.34
N GLY A 10 -5.79 -19.02 5.66
CA GLY A 10 -5.09 -18.74 4.40
C GLY A 10 -3.81 -19.55 4.32
N GLY A 11 -3.91 -20.76 3.79
CA GLY A 11 -2.81 -21.73 3.71
C GLY A 11 -1.92 -21.60 2.47
N GLY A 12 -2.00 -20.51 1.70
CA GLY A 12 -1.39 -20.40 0.36
C GLY A 12 0.11 -20.70 0.34
N LEU A 13 0.86 -20.26 1.36
CA LEU A 13 2.30 -20.52 1.48
C LEU A 13 2.61 -22.01 1.76
N LEU A 14 1.86 -22.66 2.66
CA LEU A 14 2.06 -24.08 2.98
C LEU A 14 1.59 -24.97 1.83
N GLU A 15 0.46 -24.65 1.19
CA GLU A 15 -0.01 -25.35 -0.01
C GLU A 15 1.00 -25.23 -1.16
N ALA A 16 1.54 -24.04 -1.42
CA ALA A 16 2.54 -23.85 -2.47
C ALA A 16 3.86 -24.58 -2.19
N LEU A 17 4.30 -24.65 -0.94
CA LEU A 17 5.52 -25.38 -0.56
C LEU A 17 5.33 -26.91 -0.61
N VAL A 18 4.15 -27.40 -0.22
CA VAL A 18 3.80 -28.82 -0.18
C VAL A 18 3.43 -29.37 -1.57
N ASP A 19 2.85 -28.57 -2.46
CA ASP A 19 2.45 -29.04 -3.80
C ASP A 19 3.69 -29.36 -4.67
N PRO A 20 3.83 -30.61 -5.15
CA PRO A 20 4.92 -31.00 -6.05
C PRO A 20 4.82 -30.35 -7.45
N ARG A 21 3.68 -29.73 -7.80
CA ARG A 21 3.47 -29.01 -9.07
C ARG A 21 3.94 -27.56 -9.03
N THR A 22 4.23 -27.00 -7.86
CA THR A 22 4.75 -25.63 -7.72
C THR A 22 6.14 -25.54 -8.34
N GLY A 23 6.31 -24.62 -9.31
CA GLY A 23 7.57 -24.46 -10.04
C GLY A 23 8.76 -24.21 -9.10
N GLY A 24 9.90 -24.84 -9.40
CA GLY A 24 11.10 -24.78 -8.55
C GLY A 24 11.60 -23.35 -8.25
N MET A 25 11.35 -22.41 -9.16
CA MET A 25 11.66 -20.99 -8.98
C MET A 25 10.78 -20.31 -7.91
N VAL A 26 9.52 -20.71 -7.79
CA VAL A 26 8.61 -20.21 -6.74
C VAL A 26 9.03 -20.74 -5.38
N LYS A 27 9.38 -22.04 -5.29
CA LYS A 27 9.90 -22.63 -4.05
C LYS A 27 11.23 -21.99 -3.62
N ALA A 28 12.14 -21.75 -4.55
CA ALA A 28 13.41 -21.07 -4.25
C ALA A 28 13.20 -19.63 -3.78
N THR A 29 12.27 -18.89 -4.40
CA THR A 29 11.97 -17.50 -4.04
C THR A 29 11.27 -17.39 -2.68
N LEU A 30 10.31 -18.28 -2.41
CA LEU A 30 9.63 -18.38 -1.11
C LEU A 30 10.60 -18.83 -0.02
N GLY A 31 11.50 -19.78 -0.29
CA GLY A 31 12.51 -20.28 0.65
C GLY A 31 13.58 -19.26 1.05
N LEU A 32 13.67 -18.12 0.36
CA LEU A 32 14.53 -16.99 0.74
C LEU A 32 13.89 -16.08 1.80
N LEU A 33 12.56 -16.13 1.96
CA LEU A 33 11.85 -15.29 2.91
C LEU A 33 11.99 -15.85 4.32
N PRO A 34 12.46 -15.08 5.32
CA PRO A 34 12.54 -15.56 6.70
C PRO A 34 11.20 -16.09 7.24
N SER A 35 10.08 -15.58 6.74
CA SER A 35 8.73 -16.05 7.08
C SER A 35 8.43 -17.49 6.64
N SER A 36 9.09 -18.02 5.60
CA SER A 36 8.90 -19.39 5.12
C SER A 36 9.77 -20.41 5.86
N TRP A 37 10.88 -19.97 6.48
CA TRP A 37 11.79 -20.85 7.21
C TRP A 37 11.11 -21.55 8.38
N GLY A 38 10.16 -20.88 9.04
CA GLY A 38 9.33 -21.50 10.07
C GLY A 38 8.36 -22.54 9.48
N ALA A 39 7.75 -22.25 8.32
CA ALA A 39 6.84 -23.15 7.64
C ALA A 39 7.54 -24.43 7.15
N GLU A 40 8.75 -24.32 6.62
CA GLU A 40 9.57 -25.45 6.17
C GLU A 40 9.94 -26.41 7.33
N VAL A 41 10.17 -25.90 8.53
CA VAL A 41 10.36 -26.74 9.73
C VAL A 41 9.12 -27.61 9.98
N PHE A 42 7.92 -27.03 9.90
CA PHE A 42 6.68 -27.79 10.07
C PHE A 42 6.48 -28.83 8.97
N VAL A 43 6.74 -28.47 7.72
CA VAL A 43 6.65 -29.40 6.58
C VAL A 43 7.66 -30.55 6.74
N GLY A 44 8.88 -30.26 7.20
CA GLY A 44 9.91 -31.28 7.45
C GLY A 44 9.49 -32.30 8.49
N PHE A 45 8.91 -31.86 9.61
CA PHE A 45 8.38 -32.74 10.65
C PHE A 45 7.14 -33.52 10.19
N ALA A 46 6.26 -32.91 9.40
CA ALA A 46 5.07 -33.56 8.85
C ALA A 46 5.43 -34.63 7.79
N SER A 47 6.52 -34.41 7.03
CA SER A 47 7.00 -35.32 5.99
C SER A 47 7.81 -36.50 6.54
N ASN A 48 8.36 -36.37 7.75
CA ASN A 48 9.17 -37.40 8.42
C ASN A 48 8.66 -37.68 9.85
N PRO A 49 7.41 -38.14 10.02
CA PRO A 49 6.83 -38.35 11.34
C PRO A 49 7.63 -39.40 12.13
N GLY A 50 8.13 -39.01 13.31
CA GLY A 50 8.88 -39.88 14.21
C GLY A 50 10.39 -40.00 13.93
N ASN A 51 10.90 -39.45 12.82
CA ASN A 51 12.33 -39.46 12.52
C ASN A 51 12.98 -38.09 12.81
N ILE A 52 13.22 -37.83 14.10
CA ILE A 52 13.82 -36.56 14.57
C ILE A 52 15.22 -36.35 13.98
N ALA A 53 15.99 -37.42 13.77
CA ALA A 53 17.34 -37.35 13.22
C ALA A 53 17.37 -36.81 11.78
N ALA A 54 16.33 -37.06 10.98
CA ALA A 54 16.24 -36.57 9.61
C ALA A 54 15.96 -35.07 9.52
N VAL A 55 15.30 -34.47 10.52
CA VAL A 55 14.82 -33.08 10.47
C VAL A 55 15.59 -32.14 11.41
N TRP A 56 16.41 -32.69 12.33
CA TRP A 56 17.09 -31.93 13.38
C TRP A 56 18.02 -30.83 12.83
N PHE A 57 18.87 -31.17 11.85
CA PHE A 57 19.84 -30.21 11.30
C PHE A 57 19.16 -29.10 10.51
N GLU A 58 18.16 -29.44 9.71
CA GLU A 58 17.34 -28.48 8.97
C GLU A 58 16.56 -27.57 9.93
N THR A 59 16.00 -28.13 10.99
CA THR A 59 15.30 -27.36 12.03
C THR A 59 16.23 -26.37 12.72
N LEU A 60 17.43 -26.83 13.12
CA LEU A 60 18.40 -26.00 13.83
C LEU A 60 18.91 -24.83 12.96
N THR A 61 19.18 -25.10 11.68
CA THR A 61 19.65 -24.08 10.74
C THR A 61 18.57 -23.06 10.41
N ARG A 62 17.32 -23.48 10.16
CA ARG A 62 16.19 -22.58 9.86
C ARG A 62 15.76 -21.78 11.08
N PHE A 63 15.66 -22.41 12.25
CA PHE A 63 15.30 -21.74 13.49
C PHE A 63 16.40 -20.81 14.00
N GLY A 64 17.67 -21.25 13.92
CA GLY A 64 18.82 -20.40 14.21
C GLY A 64 18.92 -19.20 13.26
N GLY A 65 18.63 -19.42 11.97
CA GLY A 65 18.52 -18.36 10.96
C GLY A 65 17.44 -17.34 11.31
N LEU A 66 16.26 -17.79 11.77
CA LEU A 66 15.17 -16.92 12.24
C LEU A 66 15.60 -16.04 13.42
N ILE A 67 16.26 -16.61 14.43
CA ILE A 67 16.77 -15.87 15.59
C ILE A 67 17.79 -14.82 15.14
N LEU A 68 18.75 -15.22 14.31
CA LEU A 68 19.79 -14.33 13.82
C LEU A 68 19.21 -13.20 12.96
N PHE A 69 18.24 -13.51 12.10
CA PHE A 69 17.50 -12.53 11.33
C PHE A 69 16.75 -11.54 12.23
N PHE A 70 16.06 -12.03 13.28
CA PHE A 70 15.34 -11.19 14.23
C PHE A 70 16.27 -10.21 14.95
N VAL A 71 17.41 -10.70 15.47
CA VAL A 71 18.41 -9.85 16.14
C VAL A 71 19.00 -8.83 15.17
N ALA A 72 19.34 -9.24 13.95
CA ALA A 72 19.86 -8.35 12.92
C ALA A 72 18.83 -7.27 12.52
N ALA A 73 17.55 -7.65 12.37
CA ALA A 73 16.47 -6.72 12.06
C ALA A 73 16.25 -5.70 13.18
N LEU A 74 16.26 -6.14 14.46
CA LEU A 74 16.19 -5.24 15.60
C LEU A 74 17.38 -4.28 15.65
N TRP A 75 18.59 -4.78 15.43
CA TRP A 75 19.79 -3.96 15.43
C TRP A 75 19.81 -2.92 14.31
N LEU A 76 19.47 -3.33 13.08
CA LEU A 76 19.32 -2.42 11.94
C LEU A 76 18.20 -1.40 12.17
N GLY A 77 17.07 -1.85 12.70
CA GLY A 77 15.93 -1.01 13.06
C GLY A 77 16.29 0.06 14.09
N ALA A 78 17.00 -0.33 15.17
CA ALA A 78 17.47 0.59 16.20
C ALA A 78 18.45 1.63 15.62
N LYS A 79 19.39 1.20 14.76
CA LYS A 79 20.36 2.11 14.11
C LYS A 79 19.70 3.07 13.14
N ALA A 80 18.71 2.60 12.37
CA ALA A 80 17.94 3.43 11.45
C ALA A 80 17.06 4.43 12.21
N ALA A 81 16.37 3.99 13.26
CA ALA A 81 15.56 4.84 14.12
C ALA A 81 16.42 5.92 14.80
N GLY A 82 17.60 5.57 15.32
CA GLY A 82 18.53 6.52 15.91
C GLY A 82 18.92 7.65 14.95
N ARG A 83 19.16 7.36 13.66
CA ARG A 83 19.46 8.38 12.65
C ARG A 83 18.25 9.18 12.18
N ALA A 84 17.07 8.56 12.13
CA ALA A 84 15.86 9.20 11.64
C ALA A 84 15.22 10.13 12.70
N TYR A 85 15.41 9.83 13.98
CA TYR A 85 14.81 10.54 15.10
C TYR A 85 15.83 11.32 15.96
N SER A 86 17.14 11.25 15.69
CA SER A 86 18.11 12.14 16.35
C SER A 86 17.87 13.59 15.91
N LEU A 87 17.24 14.35 16.80
CA LEU A 87 17.15 15.81 16.73
C LEU A 87 18.48 16.44 17.16
N ASP A 88 19.61 15.96 16.63
CA ASP A 88 20.85 16.72 16.77
C ASP A 88 20.62 18.04 16.02
N LEU A 89 20.62 19.13 16.79
CA LEU A 89 20.64 20.51 16.30
C LEU A 89 21.96 20.72 15.55
N THR A 90 22.09 20.12 14.38
CA THR A 90 23.16 20.45 13.45
C THR A 90 22.95 21.91 13.08
N THR A 91 23.87 22.74 13.54
CA THR A 91 23.92 24.18 13.34
C THR A 91 23.41 24.54 11.95
N PHE A 92 22.39 25.40 11.90
CA PHE A 92 21.84 25.98 10.67
C PHE A 92 22.90 26.87 10.00
N THR A 93 23.94 26.26 9.42
CA THR A 93 24.62 26.85 8.29
C THR A 93 23.58 26.93 7.19
N ALA A 94 23.27 28.14 6.74
CA ALA A 94 22.23 28.42 5.77
C ALA A 94 22.42 27.53 4.53
N SER A 95 21.74 26.39 4.52
CA SER A 95 21.76 25.42 3.44
C SER A 95 21.11 26.08 2.24
N ARG A 96 21.93 26.52 1.28
CA ARG A 96 21.43 26.99 -0.02
C ARG A 96 20.64 25.84 -0.64
N THR A 97 19.39 26.12 -1.00
CA THR A 97 18.53 25.19 -1.72
C THR A 97 19.23 24.76 -3.00
N LYS A 98 19.63 23.48 -3.08
CA LYS A 98 20.14 22.90 -4.32
C LYS A 98 19.08 23.01 -5.42
N PRO A 99 19.49 23.14 -6.69
CA PRO A 99 18.55 23.16 -7.80
C PRO A 99 17.71 21.87 -7.81
N ASP A 100 16.46 21.99 -8.27
CA ASP A 100 15.53 20.86 -8.33
C ASP A 100 16.10 19.71 -9.16
N GLY A 101 16.15 18.52 -8.55
CA GLY A 101 16.60 17.29 -9.20
C GLY A 101 15.67 16.84 -10.33
N ALA A 102 16.10 15.83 -11.08
CA ALA A 102 15.36 15.29 -12.23
C ALA A 102 13.92 14.88 -11.87
N PHE A 103 13.73 14.23 -10.71
CA PHE A 103 12.41 13.84 -10.21
C PHE A 103 11.44 15.03 -10.09
N TYR A 104 11.85 16.11 -9.41
CA TYR A 104 10.99 17.29 -9.24
C TYR A 104 10.72 18.03 -10.55
N LYS A 105 11.67 18.00 -11.50
CA LYS A 105 11.43 18.50 -12.86
C LYS A 105 10.36 17.68 -13.59
N THR A 106 10.40 16.35 -13.46
CA THR A 106 9.36 15.46 -14.03
C THR A 106 8.00 15.73 -13.39
N VAL A 107 7.92 15.83 -12.06
CA VAL A 107 6.68 16.18 -11.35
C VAL A 107 6.15 17.54 -11.80
N LYS A 108 7.02 18.54 -11.97
CA LYS A 108 6.65 19.86 -12.48
C LYS A 108 6.05 19.76 -13.89
N ASN A 109 6.66 18.97 -14.76
CA ASN A 109 6.19 18.77 -16.14
C ASN A 109 4.86 18.01 -16.19
N LEU A 110 4.67 16.99 -15.36
CA LEU A 110 3.39 16.27 -15.19
C LEU A 110 2.27 17.21 -14.71
N GLY A 111 2.60 18.19 -13.87
CA GLY A 111 1.69 19.27 -13.49
C GLY A 111 1.56 20.40 -14.53
N GLY A 112 1.99 20.22 -15.77
CA GLY A 112 1.86 21.21 -16.85
C GLY A 112 2.88 22.35 -16.83
N GLY A 113 3.99 22.22 -16.09
CA GLY A 113 5.19 23.07 -16.18
C GLY A 113 5.08 24.52 -15.65
N ARG A 114 3.85 25.02 -15.48
CA ARG A 114 3.54 26.41 -15.09
C ARG A 114 3.25 26.52 -13.58
N SER A 115 2.40 27.47 -13.18
CA SER A 115 2.05 27.74 -11.77
C SER A 115 1.52 26.51 -11.02
N PHE A 116 0.73 25.65 -11.68
CA PHE A 116 0.23 24.42 -11.08
C PHE A 116 1.32 23.36 -10.87
N GLY A 117 2.27 23.24 -11.81
CA GLY A 117 3.43 22.36 -11.65
C GLY A 117 4.32 22.76 -10.47
N THR A 118 4.53 24.06 -10.26
CA THR A 118 5.25 24.57 -9.09
C THR A 118 4.51 24.25 -7.78
N LEU A 119 3.18 24.38 -7.78
CA LEU A 119 2.33 24.01 -6.63
C LEU A 119 2.41 22.51 -6.34
N LEU A 120 2.34 21.66 -7.37
CA LEU A 120 2.47 20.21 -7.24
C LEU A 120 3.84 19.82 -6.68
N VAL A 121 4.93 20.43 -7.16
CA VAL A 121 6.28 20.22 -6.61
C VAL A 121 6.36 20.66 -5.14
N SER A 122 5.75 21.79 -4.77
CA SER A 122 5.72 22.25 -3.37
C SER A 122 4.99 21.26 -2.47
N ILE A 123 3.82 20.77 -2.90
CA ILE A 123 3.05 19.75 -2.18
C ILE A 123 3.87 18.47 -2.02
N PHE A 124 4.53 18.03 -3.09
CA PHE A 124 5.35 16.82 -3.05
C PHE A 124 6.58 16.97 -2.14
N LYS A 125 7.23 18.14 -2.15
CA LYS A 125 8.36 18.43 -1.25
C LYS A 125 7.96 18.44 0.22
N ASP A 126 6.82 19.05 0.56
CA ASP A 126 6.30 19.00 1.94
C ASP A 126 5.99 17.55 2.35
N TYR A 127 5.38 16.78 1.45
CA TYR A 127 5.10 15.37 1.68
C TYR A 127 6.38 14.53 1.87
N SER A 128 7.41 14.70 1.04
CA SER A 128 8.63 13.89 1.07
C SER A 128 9.62 14.29 2.15
N ARG A 129 9.61 15.54 2.61
CA ARG A 129 10.52 16.02 3.66
C ARG A 129 10.20 15.43 5.04
N ARG A 130 8.97 14.95 5.23
CA ARG A 130 8.54 14.34 6.48
C ARG A 130 8.85 12.85 6.44
N PHE A 131 9.82 12.43 7.24
CA PHE A 131 10.21 11.02 7.33
C PHE A 131 9.04 10.13 7.80
N GLU A 132 8.13 10.68 8.61
CA GLU A 132 6.89 10.01 9.04
C GLU A 132 6.00 9.56 7.86
N ASN A 133 5.92 10.35 6.80
CA ASN A 133 5.08 10.03 5.64
C ASN A 133 5.70 8.87 4.85
N LEU A 134 7.02 8.90 4.70
CA LEU A 134 7.78 7.82 4.07
C LEU A 134 7.73 6.53 4.89
N SER A 135 7.81 6.63 6.23
CA SER A 135 7.72 5.46 7.11
C SER A 135 6.34 4.84 7.09
N LYS A 136 5.26 5.64 7.03
CA LYS A 136 3.87 5.14 6.82
C LYS A 136 3.71 4.41 5.50
N ILE A 137 4.24 4.95 4.39
CA ILE A 137 4.22 4.25 3.09
C ILE A 137 4.96 2.93 3.20
N ALA A 138 6.19 2.94 3.73
CA ALA A 138 7.00 1.73 3.86
C ALA A 138 6.31 0.67 4.72
N TYR A 139 5.67 1.07 5.82
CA TYR A 139 4.88 0.19 6.67
C TYR A 139 3.71 -0.44 5.91
N ILE A 140 2.89 0.36 5.22
CA ILE A 140 1.74 -0.16 4.48
C ILE A 140 2.18 -1.07 3.32
N VAL A 141 3.24 -0.71 2.59
CA VAL A 141 3.80 -1.57 1.54
C VAL A 141 4.28 -2.90 2.13
N GLY A 142 4.98 -2.86 3.27
CA GLY A 142 5.36 -4.07 3.98
C GLY A 142 4.14 -4.93 4.37
N LEU A 143 3.09 -4.29 4.88
CA LEU A 143 1.84 -4.97 5.23
C LEU A 143 1.15 -5.58 4.00
N LEU A 144 1.09 -4.86 2.87
CA LEU A 144 0.53 -5.36 1.61
C LEU A 144 1.28 -6.60 1.12
N VAL A 145 2.61 -6.58 1.21
CA VAL A 145 3.45 -7.73 0.83
C VAL A 145 3.19 -8.90 1.77
N LEU A 146 3.15 -8.68 3.09
CA LEU A 146 2.87 -9.74 4.06
C LEU A 146 1.48 -10.35 3.84
N VAL A 147 0.45 -9.51 3.71
CA VAL A 147 -0.92 -9.97 3.45
C VAL A 147 -1.01 -10.72 2.14
N GLY A 148 -0.36 -10.22 1.09
CA GLY A 148 -0.27 -10.91 -0.20
C GLY A 148 0.38 -12.28 -0.08
N VAL A 149 1.54 -12.38 0.57
CA VAL A 149 2.30 -13.64 0.70
C VAL A 149 1.55 -14.69 1.53
N PHE A 150 0.88 -14.29 2.60
CA PHE A 150 0.22 -15.23 3.50
C PHE A 150 -1.21 -15.59 3.08
N PHE A 151 -1.97 -14.62 2.58
CA PHE A 151 -3.39 -14.79 2.28
C PHE A 151 -3.68 -14.78 0.78
N GLY A 152 -2.68 -14.57 -0.06
CA GLY A 152 -2.84 -14.53 -1.51
C GLY A 152 -3.15 -15.92 -2.06
N ASP A 153 -4.22 -15.99 -2.85
CA ASP A 153 -4.45 -17.14 -3.72
C ASP A 153 -3.71 -16.92 -5.05
N TYR A 154 -2.67 -17.72 -5.26
CA TYR A 154 -1.82 -17.68 -6.46
C TYR A 154 -2.21 -18.72 -7.50
N LYS A 155 -3.37 -19.38 -7.36
CA LYS A 155 -3.86 -20.36 -8.35
C LYS A 155 -4.42 -19.66 -9.59
N GLU A 156 -5.05 -18.51 -9.40
CA GLU A 156 -5.68 -17.73 -10.47
C GLU A 156 -5.34 -16.24 -10.38
N PRO A 157 -5.23 -15.53 -11.52
CA PRO A 157 -4.93 -14.10 -11.53
C PRO A 157 -6.05 -13.24 -10.91
N THR A 158 -7.27 -13.77 -10.83
CA THR A 158 -8.43 -13.18 -10.14
C THR A 158 -8.19 -13.03 -8.64
N GLY A 159 -7.47 -13.96 -8.01
CA GLY A 159 -7.10 -13.90 -6.60
C GLY A 159 -6.31 -12.64 -6.24
N ALA A 160 -5.37 -12.24 -7.10
CA ALA A 160 -4.62 -11.00 -6.92
C ALA A 160 -5.50 -9.75 -6.99
N VAL A 161 -6.54 -9.77 -7.84
CA VAL A 161 -7.52 -8.67 -7.94
C VAL A 161 -8.35 -8.57 -6.67
N PHE A 162 -8.89 -9.69 -6.17
CA PHE A 162 -9.66 -9.70 -4.93
C PHE A 162 -8.83 -9.18 -3.76
N MET A 163 -7.60 -9.66 -3.59
CA MET A 163 -6.68 -9.15 -2.57
C MET A 163 -6.41 -7.65 -2.71
N GLY A 164 -6.28 -7.16 -3.94
CA GLY A 164 -6.17 -5.73 -4.23
C GLY A 164 -7.39 -4.94 -3.78
N ILE A 165 -8.61 -5.47 -3.95
CA ILE A 165 -9.85 -4.80 -3.55
C ILE A 165 -9.90 -4.59 -2.03
N PHE A 166 -9.40 -5.53 -1.23
CA PHE A 166 -9.38 -5.37 0.24
C PHE A 166 -8.27 -4.45 0.73
N SER A 167 -7.12 -4.46 0.07
CA SER A 167 -5.87 -3.93 0.63
C SER A 167 -5.46 -2.55 0.07
N LEU A 168 -5.77 -2.27 -1.20
CA LEU A 168 -5.50 -0.98 -1.85
C LEU A 168 -6.27 0.22 -1.27
N PRO A 169 -7.51 0.10 -0.75
CA PRO A 169 -8.16 1.22 -0.07
C PRO A 169 -7.30 1.73 1.10
N ILE A 170 -6.69 0.81 1.86
CA ILE A 170 -5.85 1.15 3.01
C ILE A 170 -4.63 1.95 2.52
N LEU A 171 -3.95 1.49 1.47
CA LEU A 171 -2.83 2.23 0.87
C LEU A 171 -3.23 3.64 0.43
N ALA A 172 -4.34 3.77 -0.29
CA ALA A 172 -4.84 5.08 -0.74
C ALA A 172 -5.15 6.01 0.43
N ALA A 173 -5.77 5.49 1.49
CA ALA A 173 -6.11 6.26 2.68
C ALA A 173 -4.87 6.77 3.44
N PHE A 174 -3.82 5.96 3.57
CA PHE A 174 -2.59 6.38 4.24
C PHE A 174 -1.78 7.39 3.41
N VAL A 175 -1.79 7.29 2.08
CA VAL A 175 -1.08 8.24 1.22
C VAL A 175 -1.78 9.60 1.17
N VAL A 176 -3.11 9.61 1.20
CA VAL A 176 -3.91 10.82 0.95
C VAL A 176 -4.57 11.40 2.22
N GLY A 177 -4.68 10.62 3.30
CA GLY A 177 -5.33 11.05 4.54
C GLY A 177 -4.67 12.26 5.21
N GLU A 178 -3.40 12.51 4.91
CA GLU A 178 -2.66 13.68 5.41
C GLU A 178 -3.21 15.03 4.93
N VAL A 179 -4.04 15.04 3.89
CA VAL A 179 -4.67 16.26 3.38
C VAL A 179 -5.49 16.98 4.45
N THR A 180 -6.10 16.24 5.38
CA THR A 180 -6.90 16.82 6.47
C THR A 180 -6.22 16.72 7.82
N VAL A 181 -5.44 15.66 8.09
CA VAL A 181 -4.80 15.38 9.41
C VAL A 181 -3.92 16.51 9.92
N ARG A 182 -3.36 17.34 9.03
CA ARG A 182 -2.33 18.33 9.40
C ARG A 182 -2.51 19.73 8.82
N GLY A 183 -3.73 20.21 8.62
CA GLY A 183 -3.81 21.67 8.45
C GLY A 183 -5.14 22.24 8.05
N LYS A 184 -5.93 22.59 9.06
CA LYS A 184 -6.82 23.75 8.96
C LYS A 184 -6.03 24.97 8.44
N GLU A 185 -4.79 25.15 8.90
CA GLU A 185 -3.87 26.22 8.48
C GLU A 185 -3.43 26.14 7.01
N ASN A 186 -3.04 24.95 6.54
CA ASN A 186 -2.69 24.74 5.13
C ASN A 186 -3.90 25.04 4.23
N LEU A 187 -5.08 24.55 4.60
CA LEU A 187 -6.32 24.84 3.89
C LEU A 187 -6.57 26.35 3.81
N PHE A 188 -6.41 27.08 4.91
CA PHE A 188 -6.59 28.53 4.96
C PHE A 188 -5.57 29.31 4.11
N MET A 189 -4.32 28.86 4.06
CA MET A 189 -3.32 29.47 3.18
C MET A 189 -3.72 29.35 1.71
N TYR A 190 -4.22 28.18 1.28
CA TYR A 190 -4.70 28.00 -0.10
C TYR A 190 -6.02 28.73 -0.36
N ARG A 191 -6.89 28.89 0.63
CA ARG A 191 -8.16 29.64 0.50
C ARG A 191 -7.95 31.11 0.16
N LYS A 192 -6.86 31.71 0.64
CA LYS A 192 -6.49 33.11 0.33
C LYS A 192 -6.01 33.30 -1.11
N ALA A 193 -5.74 32.23 -1.86
CA ALA A 193 -5.34 32.30 -3.26
C ALA A 193 -6.54 32.08 -4.21
N PRO A 194 -6.61 32.78 -5.36
CA PRO A 194 -7.69 32.59 -6.32
C PRO A 194 -7.72 31.14 -6.83
N LEU A 195 -8.88 30.49 -6.71
CA LEU A 195 -9.09 29.07 -7.02
C LEU A 195 -8.17 28.10 -6.24
N GLY A 196 -7.60 28.54 -5.11
CA GLY A 196 -6.58 27.77 -4.39
C GLY A 196 -7.09 26.46 -3.81
N GLU A 197 -8.33 26.40 -3.30
CA GLU A 197 -8.96 25.15 -2.82
C GLU A 197 -9.04 24.08 -3.93
N GLY A 198 -9.52 24.47 -5.11
CA GLY A 198 -9.62 23.56 -6.26
C GLY A 198 -8.26 23.10 -6.78
N ARG A 199 -7.25 23.99 -6.77
CA ARG A 199 -5.87 23.64 -7.13
C ARG A 199 -5.23 22.72 -6.09
N LEU A 200 -5.52 22.91 -4.80
CA LEU A 200 -5.06 22.03 -3.74
C LEU A 200 -5.59 20.61 -3.92
N ILE A 201 -6.91 20.45 -4.10
CA ILE A 201 -7.53 19.14 -4.28
C ILE A 201 -6.94 18.42 -5.51
N LYS A 202 -6.81 19.12 -6.63
CA LYS A 202 -6.19 18.56 -7.85
C LYS A 202 -4.72 18.19 -7.63
N GLY A 203 -3.96 19.03 -6.92
CA GLY A 203 -2.56 18.77 -6.59
C GLY A 203 -2.41 17.55 -5.69
N ARG A 204 -3.30 17.39 -4.70
CA ARG A 204 -3.33 16.22 -3.80
C ARG A 204 -3.76 14.94 -4.50
N LEU A 205 -4.74 15.02 -5.41
CA LEU A 205 -5.15 13.89 -6.24
C LEU A 205 -3.97 13.39 -7.09
N LEU A 206 -3.28 14.30 -7.79
CA LEU A 206 -2.10 13.96 -8.59
C LEU A 206 -0.94 13.45 -7.74
N GLN A 207 -0.69 14.05 -6.58
CA GLN A 207 0.32 13.54 -5.64
C GLN A 207 0.00 12.11 -5.20
N GLY A 208 -1.27 11.83 -4.85
CA GLY A 208 -1.74 10.50 -4.52
C GLY A 208 -1.51 9.49 -5.65
N TRP A 209 -1.85 9.86 -6.89
CA TRP A 209 -1.59 9.00 -8.05
C TRP A 209 -0.10 8.76 -8.32
N ILE A 210 0.74 9.80 -8.25
CA ILE A 210 2.19 9.70 -8.45
C ILE A 210 2.84 8.74 -7.43
N VAL A 211 2.30 8.65 -6.21
CA VAL A 211 2.81 7.75 -5.16
C VAL A 211 2.20 6.35 -5.27
N VAL A 212 0.87 6.24 -5.35
CA VAL A 212 0.16 4.96 -5.27
C VAL A 212 0.34 4.12 -6.53
N ILE A 213 0.24 4.72 -7.72
CA ILE A 213 0.26 3.96 -8.98
C ILE A 213 1.54 3.14 -9.15
N PRO A 214 2.76 3.70 -8.97
CA PRO A 214 3.99 2.91 -9.10
C PRO A 214 4.07 1.77 -8.07
N ILE A 215 3.66 2.02 -6.83
CA ILE A 215 3.65 1.01 -5.77
C ILE A 215 2.75 -0.16 -6.16
N VAL A 216 1.52 0.14 -6.61
CA VAL A 216 0.55 -0.89 -7.00
C VAL A 216 0.97 -1.60 -8.28
N ALA A 217 1.56 -0.90 -9.25
CA ALA A 217 2.06 -1.53 -10.47
C ALA A 217 3.15 -2.57 -10.16
N VAL A 218 4.09 -2.24 -9.26
CA VAL A 218 5.12 -3.18 -8.81
C VAL A 218 4.50 -4.34 -8.04
N TYR A 219 3.63 -4.05 -7.07
CA TYR A 219 2.92 -5.07 -6.29
C TYR A 219 2.15 -6.04 -7.20
N ALA A 220 1.32 -5.53 -8.09
CA ALA A 220 0.52 -6.32 -9.02
C ALA A 220 1.40 -7.19 -9.93
N THR A 221 2.50 -6.63 -10.45
CA THR A 221 3.41 -7.38 -11.32
C THR A 221 4.06 -8.54 -10.55
N ILE A 222 4.54 -8.28 -9.33
CA ILE A 222 5.14 -9.33 -8.48
C ILE A 222 4.10 -10.41 -8.16
N SER A 223 2.90 -10.01 -7.73
CA SER A 223 1.83 -10.96 -7.38
C SER A 223 1.39 -11.82 -8.57
N LEU A 224 1.33 -11.25 -9.78
CA LEU A 224 0.89 -11.98 -10.97
C LEU A 224 1.98 -12.88 -11.56
N ILE A 225 3.26 -12.55 -11.40
CA ILE A 225 4.36 -13.43 -11.82
C ILE A 225 4.40 -14.74 -11.00
N LEU A 226 3.87 -14.71 -9.77
CA LEU A 226 3.80 -15.90 -8.91
C LEU A 226 2.70 -16.89 -9.34
N VAL A 227 1.76 -16.46 -10.19
CA VAL A 227 0.67 -17.32 -10.68
C VAL A 227 1.18 -18.20 -11.84
N PRO A 228 1.02 -19.53 -11.77
CA PRO A 228 1.51 -20.42 -12.81
C PRO A 228 0.79 -20.19 -14.14
N GLN A 229 1.53 -20.26 -15.25
CA GLN A 229 1.03 -20.18 -16.63
C GLN A 229 0.36 -18.84 -17.02
N VAL A 230 0.61 -17.74 -16.30
CA VAL A 230 0.13 -16.41 -16.71
C VAL A 230 0.80 -15.97 -18.01
N THR A 231 -0.02 -15.69 -19.02
CA THR A 231 0.44 -15.09 -20.28
C THR A 231 0.84 -13.63 -20.08
N PHE A 232 1.74 -13.11 -20.92
CA PHE A 232 2.15 -11.70 -20.87
C PHE A 232 0.97 -10.73 -21.04
N ILE A 233 0.01 -11.07 -21.91
CA ILE A 233 -1.19 -10.26 -22.13
C ILE A 233 -2.05 -10.25 -20.87
N SER A 234 -2.30 -11.42 -20.24
CA SER A 234 -3.06 -11.47 -18.99
C SER A 234 -2.39 -10.67 -17.88
N LEU A 235 -1.05 -10.75 -17.76
CA LEU A 235 -0.30 -9.96 -16.78
C LEU A 235 -0.55 -8.46 -16.96
N LEU A 236 -0.43 -7.94 -18.19
CA LEU A 236 -0.68 -6.54 -18.49
C LEU A 236 -2.12 -6.13 -18.20
N THR A 237 -3.10 -6.96 -18.54
CA THR A 237 -4.52 -6.64 -18.29
C THR A 237 -4.85 -6.59 -16.80
N TYR A 238 -4.40 -7.57 -16.01
CA TYR A 238 -4.69 -7.60 -14.57
C TYR A 238 -3.90 -6.55 -13.80
N ALA A 239 -2.63 -6.30 -14.17
CA ALA A 239 -1.84 -5.22 -13.59
C ALA A 239 -2.45 -3.85 -13.92
N GLY A 240 -2.87 -3.65 -15.17
CA GLY A 240 -3.56 -2.42 -15.59
C GLY A 240 -4.87 -2.21 -14.85
N LEU A 241 -5.66 -3.28 -14.66
CA LEU A 241 -6.90 -3.24 -13.90
C LEU A 241 -6.66 -2.86 -12.43
N LEU A 242 -5.67 -3.46 -11.77
CA LEU A 242 -5.30 -3.12 -10.39
C LEU A 242 -4.83 -1.66 -10.25
N VAL A 243 -4.06 -1.16 -11.22
CA VAL A 243 -3.64 0.25 -11.26
C VAL A 243 -4.84 1.19 -11.42
N LEU A 244 -5.81 0.85 -12.26
CA LEU A 244 -7.04 1.64 -12.44
C LEU A 244 -7.90 1.65 -11.17
N ILE A 245 -8.02 0.50 -10.50
CA ILE A 245 -8.70 0.39 -9.20
C ILE A 245 -7.98 1.26 -8.16
N ALA A 246 -6.65 1.20 -8.10
CA ALA A 246 -5.86 2.02 -7.18
C ALA A 246 -6.05 3.52 -7.42
N ALA A 247 -6.08 3.95 -8.68
CA ALA A 247 -6.34 5.34 -9.03
C ALA A 247 -7.74 5.79 -8.58
N ALA A 248 -8.75 4.92 -8.68
CA ALA A 248 -10.09 5.18 -8.17
C ALA A 248 -10.12 5.28 -6.64
N TYR A 249 -9.40 4.40 -5.93
CA TYR A 249 -9.28 4.49 -4.47
C TYR A 249 -8.63 5.78 -4.01
N VAL A 250 -7.63 6.30 -4.71
CA VAL A 250 -7.03 7.61 -4.38
C VAL A 250 -8.08 8.70 -4.46
N ALA A 251 -8.93 8.70 -5.50
CA ALA A 251 -10.02 9.66 -5.64
C ALA A 251 -11.06 9.50 -4.52
N LEU A 252 -11.47 8.27 -4.24
CA LEU A 252 -12.44 7.96 -3.19
C LEU A 252 -11.92 8.33 -1.79
N ALA A 253 -10.69 7.95 -1.47
CA ALA A 253 -10.04 8.26 -0.21
C ALA A 253 -9.94 9.77 -0.03
N LEU A 254 -9.42 10.49 -1.03
CA LEU A 254 -9.36 11.95 -0.99
C LEU A 254 -10.75 12.54 -0.75
N GLY A 255 -11.75 12.12 -1.51
CA GLY A 255 -13.13 12.61 -1.36
C GLY A 255 -13.70 12.37 0.04
N LEU A 256 -13.49 11.17 0.61
CA LEU A 256 -13.92 10.82 1.96
C LEU A 256 -13.21 11.69 3.01
N PHE A 257 -11.89 11.87 2.92
CA PHE A 257 -11.16 12.73 3.85
C PHE A 257 -11.61 14.18 3.75
N LEU A 258 -12.01 14.67 2.58
CA LEU A 258 -12.58 16.02 2.44
C LEU A 258 -13.99 16.15 3.03
N LEU A 259 -14.80 15.08 2.97
CA LEU A 259 -16.13 15.02 3.57
C LEU A 259 -16.08 14.91 5.09
N MET A 260 -15.20 14.06 5.60
CA MET A 260 -14.99 13.79 7.01
C MET A 260 -13.56 14.17 7.39
N PRO A 261 -13.25 15.48 7.45
CA PRO A 261 -11.90 15.93 7.72
C PRO A 261 -11.51 15.62 9.16
N VAL A 262 -10.42 14.87 9.29
CA VAL A 262 -9.77 14.63 10.57
C VAL A 262 -8.75 15.74 10.71
N PHE A 263 -9.04 16.84 11.43
CA PHE A 263 -8.16 18.02 11.50
C PHE A 263 -7.10 17.98 12.61
N THR A 264 -7.23 17.01 13.52
CA THR A 264 -6.28 16.77 14.60
C THR A 264 -5.52 15.48 14.33
N GLU A 265 -4.35 15.29 14.96
CA GLU A 265 -3.62 14.02 14.97
C GLU A 265 -4.37 12.97 15.81
N ASN A 266 -5.63 12.71 15.45
CA ASN A 266 -6.46 11.70 16.08
C ASN A 266 -6.34 10.40 15.26
N PRO A 267 -5.54 9.42 15.72
CA PRO A 267 -5.36 8.17 15.01
C PRO A 267 -6.67 7.38 14.85
N ALA A 268 -7.63 7.55 15.77
CA ALA A 268 -8.93 6.89 15.69
C ALA A 268 -9.78 7.44 14.54
N GLY A 269 -9.72 8.76 14.28
CA GLY A 269 -10.44 9.38 13.16
C GLY A 269 -9.89 8.94 11.81
N LEU A 270 -8.55 8.87 11.69
CA LEU A 270 -7.89 8.33 10.50
C LEU A 270 -8.31 6.88 10.25
N MET A 271 -8.24 6.04 11.29
CA MET A 271 -8.60 4.63 11.18
C MET A 271 -10.10 4.43 10.90
N GLY A 272 -10.97 5.29 11.44
CA GLY A 272 -12.40 5.30 11.12
C GLY A 272 -12.64 5.52 9.62
N ASN A 273 -11.97 6.52 9.02
CA ASN A 273 -12.06 6.75 7.57
C ASN A 273 -11.49 5.57 6.76
N VAL A 274 -10.38 4.97 7.20
CA VAL A 274 -9.81 3.76 6.57
C VAL A 274 -10.84 2.61 6.60
N MET A 275 -11.46 2.35 7.75
CA MET A 275 -12.48 1.31 7.89
C MET A 275 -13.69 1.56 6.99
N ILE A 276 -14.20 2.79 6.95
CA ILE A 276 -15.29 3.17 6.04
C ILE A 276 -14.89 2.90 4.60
N LEU A 277 -13.68 3.29 4.19
CA LEU A 277 -13.19 3.10 2.83
C LEU A 277 -13.13 1.61 2.45
N THR A 278 -12.61 0.78 3.34
CA THR A 278 -12.54 -0.68 3.13
C THR A 278 -13.93 -1.30 3.09
N MET A 279 -14.84 -0.92 3.99
CA MET A 279 -16.21 -1.46 4.00
C MET A 279 -17.01 -1.05 2.75
N VAL A 280 -16.88 0.21 2.32
CA VAL A 280 -17.48 0.71 1.08
C VAL A 280 -16.92 -0.03 -0.13
N SER A 281 -15.60 -0.25 -0.16
CA SER A 281 -14.97 -1.04 -1.21
C SER A 281 -15.57 -2.44 -1.33
N VAL A 282 -15.59 -3.18 -0.21
CA VAL A 282 -16.09 -4.55 -0.18
C VAL A 282 -17.58 -4.58 -0.51
N GLY A 283 -18.36 -3.65 0.05
CA GLY A 283 -19.79 -3.54 -0.24
C GLY A 283 -20.08 -3.28 -1.72
N LEU A 284 -19.36 -2.36 -2.35
CA LEU A 284 -19.51 -2.10 -3.79
C LEU A 284 -19.14 -3.31 -4.64
N PHE A 285 -18.09 -4.04 -4.24
CA PHE A 285 -17.69 -5.25 -4.92
C PHE A 285 -18.76 -6.34 -4.79
N MET A 286 -19.28 -6.56 -3.57
CA MET A 286 -20.37 -7.51 -3.32
C MET A 286 -21.63 -7.16 -4.11
N VAL A 287 -22.00 -5.88 -4.21
CA VAL A 287 -23.11 -5.43 -5.04
C VAL A 287 -22.87 -5.76 -6.51
N SER A 288 -21.66 -5.49 -7.04
CA SER A 288 -21.34 -5.77 -8.45
C SER A 288 -21.43 -7.26 -8.80
N VAL A 289 -21.06 -8.15 -7.88
CA VAL A 289 -21.08 -9.60 -8.09
C VAL A 289 -22.47 -10.19 -7.80
N ILE A 290 -23.07 -9.90 -6.65
CA ILE A 290 -24.30 -10.56 -6.20
C ILE A 290 -25.53 -10.01 -6.91
N VAL A 291 -25.61 -8.69 -7.06
CA VAL A 291 -26.82 -8.04 -7.59
C VAL A 291 -26.81 -8.00 -9.12
N PHE A 292 -25.64 -7.72 -9.70
CA PHE A 292 -25.51 -7.49 -11.14
C PHE A 292 -24.83 -8.62 -11.90
N ASP A 293 -24.24 -9.62 -11.21
CA ASP A 293 -23.45 -10.71 -11.80
C ASP A 293 -22.36 -10.22 -12.77
N LEU A 294 -21.82 -9.02 -12.51
CA LEU A 294 -20.87 -8.32 -13.37
C LEU A 294 -19.73 -7.74 -12.53
N PRO A 295 -18.68 -8.52 -12.22
CA PRO A 295 -17.56 -8.07 -11.40
C PRO A 295 -16.86 -6.81 -11.96
N LEU A 296 -16.84 -6.64 -13.28
CA LEU A 296 -16.25 -5.47 -13.94
C LEU A 296 -17.03 -4.17 -13.68
N LEU A 297 -18.30 -4.25 -13.28
CA LEU A 297 -19.11 -3.08 -12.88
C LEU A 297 -18.55 -2.41 -11.62
N TYR A 298 -17.74 -3.13 -10.84
CA TYR A 298 -17.05 -2.57 -9.69
C TYR A 298 -16.23 -1.32 -10.04
N LEU A 299 -15.46 -1.37 -11.13
CA LEU A 299 -14.56 -0.29 -11.54
C LEU A 299 -15.29 1.04 -11.82
N PRO A 300 -16.33 1.11 -12.68
CA PRO A 300 -17.07 2.35 -12.88
C PRO A 300 -17.81 2.79 -11.62
N LEU A 301 -18.29 1.88 -10.77
CA LEU A 301 -18.95 2.24 -9.51
C LEU A 301 -18.01 2.95 -8.54
N ILE A 302 -16.79 2.44 -8.35
CA ILE A 302 -15.82 3.08 -7.46
C ILE A 302 -15.36 4.43 -8.01
N TRP A 303 -15.18 4.57 -9.32
CA TRP A 303 -14.87 5.85 -9.95
C TRP A 303 -16.00 6.86 -9.75
N LEU A 304 -17.25 6.45 -9.98
CA LEU A 304 -18.43 7.29 -9.79
C LEU A 304 -18.50 7.76 -8.34
N LEU A 305 -18.38 6.85 -7.38
CA LEU A 305 -18.41 7.18 -5.96
C LEU A 305 -17.27 8.14 -5.59
N GLY A 306 -16.05 7.89 -6.08
CA GLY A 306 -14.90 8.76 -5.84
C GLY A 306 -15.08 10.16 -6.39
N ILE A 307 -15.63 10.31 -7.60
CA ILE A 307 -15.94 11.61 -8.20
C ILE A 307 -17.02 12.34 -7.39
N VAL A 308 -18.08 11.64 -6.98
CA VAL A 308 -19.15 12.20 -6.14
C VAL A 308 -18.58 12.69 -4.80
N PHE A 309 -17.74 11.89 -4.15
CA PHE A 309 -17.14 12.26 -2.86
C PHE A 309 -16.17 13.43 -3.01
N LEU A 310 -15.39 13.50 -4.09
CA LEU A 310 -14.54 14.66 -4.38
C LEU A 310 -15.36 15.94 -4.58
N TYR A 311 -16.47 15.82 -5.32
CA TYR A 311 -17.37 16.95 -5.56
C TYR A 311 -18.03 17.45 -4.26
N LEU A 312 -18.59 16.53 -3.48
CA LEU A 312 -19.23 16.86 -2.20
C LEU A 312 -18.21 17.33 -1.16
N GLY A 313 -17.04 16.70 -1.11
CA GLY A 313 -15.94 17.09 -0.23
C GLY A 313 -15.40 18.48 -0.53
N LYS A 314 -15.26 18.85 -1.81
CA LYS A 314 -14.96 20.23 -2.23
C LYS A 314 -16.02 21.21 -1.73
N ARG A 315 -17.30 20.86 -1.87
CA ARG A 315 -18.41 21.70 -1.39
C ARG A 315 -18.40 21.83 0.14
N ASN A 316 -18.07 20.76 0.85
CA ASN A 316 -17.95 20.77 2.30
C ASN A 316 -16.80 21.67 2.76
N LEU A 317 -15.62 21.55 2.15
CA LEU A 317 -14.47 22.44 2.42
C LEU A 317 -14.81 23.92 2.23
N SER A 318 -15.56 24.26 1.17
CA SER A 318 -15.97 25.64 0.92
C SER A 318 -16.92 26.21 1.98
N ARG A 319 -17.53 25.36 2.82
CA ARG A 319 -18.46 25.72 3.89
C ARG A 319 -17.86 25.68 5.29
N ILE A 320 -16.70 25.05 5.47
CA ILE A 320 -16.02 24.99 6.76
C ILE A 320 -15.40 26.36 7.07
N GLU A 321 -15.72 26.91 8.25
CA GLU A 321 -15.22 28.18 8.78
C GLU A 321 -13.89 28.05 9.55
#